data_AF-A0A914Z7K3-F1
#
_entry.id   AF-A0A914Z7K3-F1
#
_cell.length_a   1.000
_cell.length_b   1.000
_cell.length_c   1.000
_cell.angle_alpha   90.00
_cell.angle_beta   90.00
_cell.angle_gamma   90.00
#
_symmetry.space_group_name_H-M   'P 1'
#
loop_
_entity.id
_entity.type
_entity.pdbx_description
1 polymer ?
#
loop_
_entity_poly.entity_id
_entity_poly.type
_entity_poly.pdbx_seq_one_letter_code
_entity_poly.pdbx_strand_id
1 'polypeptide(L)'
;MFLKSQASSAGFFVPRLELDSKECTTCTLIVEVAHDLLGDDALDDCIVDFVSFVCTALNIEDHFICKGMVGDFKETFIYVVNELIVEPKEICGLLVKGCDGGFDPYNATWFLPMPGVKPPHKTPTPIPAGKPTLRVLHLSDLHVDNDYIIGSEAKCAEPLCCRPPKDTNEAFVQKKDIAVPAGKWGTVGDCDAPYWLLEDMMKDIAANHKDVSF
;
A
#
# COMPACT_ATOMS: atom_id res chain seq x y z
N MET A 1 -51.08 27.75 -17.36
CA MET A 1 -50.71 28.03 -18.77
C MET A 1 -49.22 28.31 -18.80
N PHE A 2 -48.39 27.28 -18.97
CA PHE A 2 -46.98 27.41 -19.32
C PHE A 2 -46.64 26.28 -20.28
N LEU A 3 -45.93 26.67 -21.34
CA LEU A 3 -45.77 25.99 -22.61
C LEU A 3 -44.79 24.81 -22.52
N LYS A 4 -45.11 23.76 -23.30
CA LYS A 4 -44.22 22.64 -23.64
C LYS A 4 -42.88 23.16 -24.19
N SER A 5 -41.78 22.58 -23.71
CA SER A 5 -40.54 22.47 -24.47
C SER A 5 -40.17 20.99 -24.56
N GLN A 6 -40.20 20.45 -25.78
CA GLN A 6 -39.67 19.13 -26.10
C GLN A 6 -38.15 19.22 -26.17
N ALA A 7 -37.45 18.48 -25.31
CA ALA A 7 -36.07 18.11 -25.53
C ALA A 7 -36.03 16.57 -25.62
N SER A 8 -35.87 16.10 -26.86
CA SER A 8 -35.57 14.72 -27.18
C SER A 8 -34.22 14.37 -26.57
N SER A 9 -34.22 13.56 -25.51
CA SER A 9 -33.05 12.78 -25.13
C SER A 9 -33.37 11.34 -25.47
N ALA A 10 -32.66 10.81 -26.45
CA ALA A 10 -32.67 9.39 -26.74
C ALA A 10 -32.13 8.68 -25.50
N GLY A 11 -33.03 8.12 -24.70
CA GLY A 11 -32.67 7.20 -23.63
C GLY A 11 -31.95 6.03 -24.25
N PHE A 12 -30.65 5.94 -24.02
CA PHE A 12 -29.95 4.66 -24.11
C PHE A 12 -30.44 3.83 -22.92
N PHE A 13 -31.50 3.07 -23.17
CA PHE A 13 -31.84 1.89 -22.38
C PHE A 13 -30.66 0.92 -22.54
N VAL A 14 -29.73 0.90 -21.59
CA VAL A 14 -28.90 -0.28 -21.38
C VAL A 14 -29.85 -1.30 -20.77
N PRO A 15 -30.16 -2.42 -21.44
CA PRO A 15 -30.96 -3.46 -20.81
C PRO A 15 -30.10 -4.02 -19.68
N ARG A 16 -30.48 -3.75 -18.43
CA ARG A 16 -30.05 -4.55 -17.30
C ARG A 16 -30.67 -5.93 -17.54
N LEU A 17 -29.89 -6.85 -18.10
CA LEU A 17 -30.28 -8.25 -18.27
C LEU A 17 -30.29 -8.87 -16.87
N GLU A 18 -31.41 -8.71 -16.15
CA GLU A 18 -31.76 -9.60 -15.05
C GLU A 18 -32.09 -10.97 -15.64
N LEU A 19 -31.09 -11.84 -15.67
CA LEU A 19 -31.26 -13.28 -15.73
C LEU A 19 -30.56 -13.84 -14.49
N ASP A 20 -31.11 -13.54 -13.31
CA ASP A 20 -30.71 -14.24 -12.08
C ASP A 20 -31.15 -15.71 -12.25
N SER A 21 -30.21 -16.57 -12.60
CA SER A 21 -30.48 -18.00 -12.69
C SER A 21 -30.74 -18.52 -11.28
N LYS A 22 -31.62 -19.53 -11.12
CA LYS A 22 -31.85 -20.16 -9.80
C LYS A 22 -30.54 -20.66 -9.18
N GLU A 23 -29.54 -20.96 -10.01
CA GLU A 23 -28.22 -21.37 -9.55
C GLU A 23 -27.44 -20.22 -8.90
N CYS A 24 -27.57 -18.98 -9.40
CA CYS A 24 -26.93 -17.79 -8.83
C CYS A 24 -27.55 -17.46 -7.46
N THR A 25 -28.88 -17.37 -7.35
CA THR A 25 -29.55 -17.17 -6.05
C THR A 25 -29.21 -18.28 -5.03
N THR A 26 -29.10 -19.53 -5.49
CA THR A 26 -28.73 -20.65 -4.62
C THR A 26 -27.27 -20.56 -4.18
N CYS A 27 -26.37 -20.15 -5.07
CA CYS A 27 -24.96 -19.95 -4.73
C CYS A 27 -24.81 -18.84 -3.68
N THR A 28 -25.41 -17.67 -3.91
CA THR A 28 -25.29 -16.52 -3.00
C THR A 28 -25.79 -16.91 -1.60
N LEU A 29 -26.93 -17.59 -1.51
CA LEU A 29 -27.48 -18.05 -0.24
C LEU A 29 -26.56 -19.06 0.48
N ILE A 30 -25.93 -19.98 -0.25
CA ILE A 30 -24.99 -20.95 0.34
C ILE A 30 -23.75 -20.24 0.88
N VAL A 31 -23.19 -19.28 0.13
CA VAL A 31 -21.99 -18.56 0.54
C VAL A 31 -22.28 -17.62 1.72
N GLU A 32 -23.41 -16.91 1.72
CA GLU A 32 -23.85 -16.09 2.85
C GLU A 32 -24.02 -16.92 4.13
N VAL A 33 -24.70 -18.06 4.04
CA VAL A 33 -24.87 -18.96 5.20
C VAL A 33 -23.53 -19.55 5.64
N ALA A 34 -22.61 -19.84 4.71
CA ALA A 34 -21.28 -20.30 5.06
C ALA A 34 -20.48 -19.22 5.80
N HIS A 35 -20.57 -17.95 5.39
CA HIS A 35 -19.94 -16.83 6.10
C HIS A 35 -20.48 -16.70 7.53
N ASP A 36 -21.80 -16.66 7.68
CA ASP A 36 -22.45 -16.50 8.99
C ASP A 36 -22.15 -17.66 9.95
N LEU A 37 -22.01 -18.88 9.42
CA LEU A 37 -21.71 -20.08 10.22
C LEU A 37 -20.23 -20.25 10.54
N LEU A 38 -19.33 -19.73 9.71
CA LEU A 38 -17.88 -19.89 9.89
C LEU A 38 -17.26 -18.90 10.87
N GLY A 39 -18.00 -17.87 11.32
CA GLY A 39 -17.71 -17.12 12.55
C GLY A 39 -16.26 -16.65 12.72
N ASP A 40 -15.96 -15.52 12.07
CA ASP A 40 -14.71 -14.75 11.93
C ASP A 40 -13.53 -15.04 12.89
N ASP A 41 -13.66 -14.86 14.21
CA ASP A 41 -12.46 -14.69 15.06
C ASP A 41 -11.53 -15.92 15.11
N ALA A 42 -12.09 -17.13 15.13
CA ALA A 42 -11.29 -18.36 15.28
C ALA A 42 -10.61 -18.79 13.98
N LEU A 43 -11.21 -18.48 12.83
CA LEU A 43 -10.62 -18.73 11.52
C LEU A 43 -9.51 -17.71 11.23
N ASP A 44 -9.73 -16.46 11.63
CA ASP A 44 -8.79 -15.36 11.46
C ASP A 44 -7.46 -15.59 12.20
N ASP A 45 -7.53 -16.04 13.46
CA ASP A 45 -6.34 -16.40 14.24
C ASP A 45 -5.61 -17.61 13.62
N CYS A 46 -6.35 -18.59 13.10
CA CYS A 46 -5.79 -19.76 12.44
C CYS A 46 -5.06 -19.39 11.13
N ILE A 47 -5.62 -18.48 10.33
CA ILE A 47 -4.99 -17.96 9.11
C ILE A 47 -3.70 -17.22 9.44
N VAL A 48 -3.72 -16.38 10.48
CA VAL A 48 -2.54 -15.62 10.94
C VAL A 48 -1.42 -16.54 11.41
N ASP A 49 -1.74 -17.54 12.20
CA ASP A 49 -0.76 -18.53 12.67
C ASP A 49 -0.21 -19.35 11.50
N PHE A 50 -1.06 -19.73 10.54
CA PHE A 50 -0.64 -20.43 9.34
C PHE A 50 0.29 -19.58 8.47
N VAL A 51 -0.04 -18.31 8.21
CA VAL A 51 0.79 -17.39 7.42
C VAL A 51 2.12 -17.13 8.12
N SER A 52 2.11 -16.94 9.44
CA SER A 52 3.33 -16.78 10.26
C SER A 52 4.21 -18.04 10.21
N PHE A 53 3.60 -19.21 10.28
CA PHE A 53 4.28 -20.50 10.14
C PHE A 53 4.92 -20.64 8.75
N VAL A 54 4.18 -20.35 7.68
CA VAL A 54 4.70 -20.42 6.30
C VAL A 54 5.87 -19.45 6.11
N CYS A 55 5.75 -18.22 6.61
CA CYS A 55 6.81 -17.20 6.57
C CYS A 55 8.11 -17.71 7.20
N THR A 56 8.00 -18.31 8.40
CA THR A 56 9.15 -18.85 9.13
C THR A 56 9.69 -20.13 8.48
N ALA A 57 8.82 -21.04 8.04
CA ALA A 57 9.21 -22.33 7.46
C ALA A 57 9.90 -22.19 6.10
N LEU A 58 9.53 -21.16 5.33
CA LEU A 58 10.18 -20.82 4.06
C LEU A 58 11.40 -19.90 4.23
N ASN A 59 11.73 -19.51 5.47
CA ASN A 59 12.85 -18.62 5.79
C ASN A 59 12.79 -17.31 4.99
N ILE A 60 11.59 -16.70 4.94
CA ILE A 60 11.36 -15.41 4.27
C ILE A 60 11.96 -14.28 5.11
N GLU A 61 11.63 -14.27 6.40
CA GLU A 61 12.13 -13.33 7.40
C GLU A 61 12.28 -14.05 8.75
N ASP A 62 12.89 -13.36 9.73
CA ASP A 62 13.00 -13.86 11.09
C ASP A 62 11.63 -14.02 11.75
N HIS A 63 11.51 -15.00 12.66
CA HIS A 63 10.24 -15.36 13.30
C HIS A 63 9.53 -14.16 13.95
N PHE A 64 10.27 -13.23 14.57
CA PHE A 64 9.66 -12.06 15.19
C PHE A 64 9.15 -11.05 14.15
N ILE A 65 9.82 -10.90 12.99
CA ILE A 65 9.38 -10.06 11.87
C ILE A 65 8.13 -10.67 11.23
N CYS A 66 8.15 -11.97 10.93
CA CYS A 66 6.98 -12.68 10.41
C CYS A 66 5.77 -12.48 11.33
N LYS A 67 5.93 -12.72 12.64
CA LYS A 67 4.85 -12.56 13.61
C LYS A 67 4.39 -11.11 13.75
N GLY A 68 5.32 -10.15 13.75
CA GLY A 68 5.01 -8.73 13.82
C GLY A 68 4.22 -8.25 12.62
N MET A 69 4.71 -8.57 11.41
CA MET A 69 4.06 -8.19 10.15
C MET A 69 2.65 -8.77 10.05
N VAL A 70 2.48 -10.07 10.32
CA VAL A 70 1.15 -10.67 10.26
C VAL A 70 0.24 -10.09 11.33
N GLY A 71 0.76 -9.82 12.53
CA GLY A 71 -0.02 -9.17 13.60
C GLY A 71 -0.50 -7.76 13.21
N ASP A 72 0.37 -6.94 12.65
CA ASP A 72 0.06 -5.55 12.28
C ASP A 72 -0.92 -5.45 11.10
N PHE A 73 -0.81 -6.36 10.13
CA PHE A 73 -1.64 -6.33 8.92
C PHE A 73 -2.87 -7.25 8.96
N LYS A 74 -3.02 -8.10 10.00
CA LYS A 74 -4.10 -9.09 10.15
C LYS A 74 -5.46 -8.52 9.76
N GLU A 75 -5.90 -7.47 10.45
CA GLU A 75 -7.26 -6.93 10.32
C GLU A 75 -7.52 -6.39 8.91
N THR A 76 -6.54 -5.70 8.33
CA THR A 76 -6.65 -5.17 6.97
C THR A 76 -6.63 -6.28 5.93
N PHE A 77 -5.77 -7.27 6.12
CA PHE A 77 -5.67 -8.42 5.22
C PHE A 77 -6.99 -9.20 5.18
N ILE A 78 -7.55 -9.54 6.34
CA ILE A 78 -8.83 -10.25 6.46
C ILE A 78 -9.95 -9.42 5.82
N TYR A 79 -10.03 -8.12 6.13
CA TYR A 79 -11.01 -7.24 5.51
C TYR A 79 -10.95 -7.27 3.98
N VAL A 80 -9.74 -7.10 3.40
CA VAL A 80 -9.57 -7.10 1.94
C VAL A 80 -9.92 -8.46 1.33
N VAL A 81 -9.55 -9.55 1.98
CA VAL A 81 -9.89 -10.91 1.52
C VAL A 81 -11.40 -11.10 1.54
N ASN A 82 -12.07 -10.72 2.63
CA ASN A 82 -13.52 -10.85 2.77
C ASN A 82 -14.26 -10.01 1.73
N GLU A 83 -13.83 -8.77 1.46
CA GLU A 83 -14.51 -7.88 0.52
C GLU A 83 -14.20 -8.15 -0.96
N LEU A 84 -13.00 -8.67 -1.29
CA LEU A 84 -12.57 -8.83 -2.69
C LEU A 84 -12.51 -10.27 -3.20
N ILE A 85 -12.39 -11.26 -2.31
CA ILE A 85 -12.21 -12.66 -2.70
C ILE A 85 -13.38 -13.50 -2.22
N VAL A 86 -13.81 -13.29 -0.98
CA VAL A 86 -14.81 -14.14 -0.33
C VAL A 86 -16.22 -13.56 -0.39
N GLU A 87 -16.40 -12.31 -0.82
CA GLU A 87 -17.70 -11.69 -1.01
C GLU A 87 -18.61 -12.61 -1.86
N PRO A 88 -19.85 -12.92 -1.41
CA PRO A 88 -20.72 -13.90 -2.08
C PRO A 88 -20.91 -13.64 -3.57
N LYS A 89 -20.96 -12.37 -3.98
CA LYS A 89 -21.10 -11.96 -5.39
C LYS A 89 -19.86 -12.26 -6.23
N GLU A 90 -18.67 -12.13 -5.64
CA GLU A 90 -17.39 -12.43 -6.29
C GLU A 90 -17.22 -13.94 -6.47
N ILE A 91 -17.43 -14.71 -5.39
CA ILE A 91 -17.37 -16.18 -5.44
C ILE A 91 -18.38 -16.73 -6.45
N CYS A 92 -19.65 -16.29 -6.37
CA CYS A 92 -20.68 -16.81 -7.24
C CYS A 92 -20.53 -16.35 -8.68
N GLY A 93 -19.99 -15.15 -8.92
CA GLY A 93 -19.61 -14.67 -10.24
C GLY A 93 -18.49 -15.49 -10.88
N LEU A 94 -17.53 -15.98 -10.08
CA LEU A 94 -16.48 -16.88 -10.55
C LEU A 94 -16.99 -18.30 -10.82
N LEU A 95 -17.86 -18.84 -9.96
CA LEU A 95 -18.26 -20.25 -9.99
C LEU A 95 -19.48 -20.53 -10.89
N VAL A 96 -20.42 -19.60 -11.02
CA VAL A 96 -21.69 -19.80 -11.72
C VAL A 96 -21.75 -18.94 -12.98
N LYS A 97 -21.73 -19.58 -14.15
CA LYS A 97 -21.85 -18.90 -15.43
C LYS A 97 -23.17 -18.12 -15.52
N GLY A 98 -23.09 -16.81 -15.71
CA GLY A 98 -24.26 -15.92 -15.82
C GLY A 98 -24.69 -15.30 -14.50
N CYS A 99 -24.00 -15.58 -13.39
CA CYS A 99 -24.12 -14.82 -12.15
C CYS A 99 -23.27 -13.54 -12.27
N ASP A 100 -23.79 -12.55 -12.99
CA ASP A 100 -23.06 -11.31 -13.29
C ASP A 100 -23.03 -10.43 -12.03
N GLY A 101 -21.88 -10.40 -11.36
CA GLY A 101 -21.75 -9.75 -10.06
C GLY A 101 -20.34 -9.67 -9.49
N GLY A 102 -19.40 -10.46 -10.03
CA GLY A 102 -18.00 -10.40 -9.62
C GLY A 102 -17.23 -9.31 -10.37
N PHE A 103 -16.69 -8.34 -9.63
CA PHE A 103 -15.69 -7.41 -10.12
C PHE A 103 -14.32 -8.10 -10.10
N ASP A 104 -13.79 -8.46 -11.27
CA ASP A 104 -12.41 -8.93 -11.39
C ASP A 104 -11.42 -7.73 -11.31
N PRO A 105 -10.72 -7.51 -10.18
CA PRO A 105 -9.79 -6.39 -10.06
C PRO A 105 -8.59 -6.52 -11.01
N TYR A 106 -8.27 -7.72 -11.49
CA TYR A 106 -7.14 -7.99 -12.37
C TYR A 106 -7.45 -7.77 -13.85
N ASN A 107 -8.74 -7.68 -14.20
CA ASN A 107 -9.19 -7.46 -15.58
C ASN A 107 -10.13 -6.23 -15.72
N ALA A 108 -10.25 -5.44 -14.65
CA ALA A 108 -11.03 -4.21 -14.65
C ALA A 108 -10.39 -3.15 -15.56
N THR A 109 -11.10 -2.77 -16.63
CA THR A 109 -10.75 -1.62 -17.44
C THR A 109 -11.61 -0.44 -17.02
N TRP A 110 -10.97 0.64 -16.55
CA TRP A 110 -11.65 1.87 -16.20
C TRP A 110 -11.38 2.94 -17.24
N PHE A 111 -12.39 3.76 -17.51
CA PHE A 111 -12.30 4.87 -18.45
C PHE A 111 -12.42 6.19 -17.69
N LEU A 112 -11.38 7.02 -17.76
CA LEU A 112 -11.45 8.39 -17.27
C LEU A 112 -11.76 9.33 -18.45
N PRO A 113 -13.02 9.77 -18.62
CA PRO A 113 -13.35 10.75 -19.65
C PRO A 113 -12.63 12.06 -19.33
N MET A 114 -11.72 12.46 -20.21
CA MET A 114 -11.14 13.79 -20.15
C MET A 114 -12.18 14.81 -20.63
N PRO A 115 -12.62 15.76 -19.79
CA PRO A 115 -13.60 16.75 -20.21
C PRO A 115 -13.00 17.73 -21.22
N GLY A 116 -13.81 18.15 -22.19
CA GLY A 116 -13.48 19.21 -23.13
C GLY A 116 -12.72 18.75 -24.38
N VAL A 117 -12.23 19.73 -25.14
CA VAL A 117 -11.48 19.51 -26.39
C VAL A 117 -9.99 19.69 -26.11
N LYS A 118 -9.16 18.79 -26.62
CA LYS A 118 -7.69 18.90 -26.52
C LYS A 118 -7.25 20.27 -27.05
N PRO A 119 -6.61 21.12 -26.23
CA PRO A 119 -6.13 22.42 -26.70
C PRO A 119 -5.01 22.23 -27.74
N PRO A 120 -4.83 23.18 -28.67
CA PRO A 120 -3.73 23.12 -29.62
C PRO A 120 -2.40 23.13 -28.86
N HIS A 121 -1.46 22.29 -29.31
CA HIS A 121 -0.14 22.22 -28.71
C HIS A 121 0.58 23.57 -28.82
N LYS A 122 1.08 24.09 -27.70
CA LYS A 122 1.91 25.28 -27.64
C LYS A 122 3.31 24.89 -27.19
N THR A 123 4.31 25.12 -28.05
CA THR A 123 5.71 24.94 -27.69
C THR A 123 6.11 25.95 -26.60
N PRO A 124 6.81 25.51 -25.53
CA PRO A 124 7.34 26.44 -24.54
C PRO A 124 8.27 27.47 -25.20
N THR A 125 8.01 28.75 -24.97
CA THR A 125 8.91 29.82 -25.43
C THR A 125 10.05 30.00 -24.42
N PRO A 126 11.30 30.19 -24.88
CA PRO A 126 12.41 30.48 -23.99
C PRO A 126 12.10 31.68 -23.10
N ILE A 127 12.43 31.57 -21.81
CA ILE A 127 12.22 32.67 -20.87
C ILE A 127 13.23 33.78 -21.20
N PRO A 128 12.78 35.03 -21.42
CA PRO A 128 13.69 36.16 -21.65
C PRO A 128 14.68 36.36 -20.50
N ALA A 129 15.87 36.87 -20.80
CA ALA A 129 16.87 37.19 -19.79
C ALA A 129 16.32 38.21 -18.75
N GLY A 130 16.73 38.06 -17.48
CA GLY A 130 16.34 38.97 -16.39
C GLY A 130 14.98 38.73 -15.75
N LYS A 131 14.30 37.61 -16.08
CA LYS A 131 13.08 37.19 -15.36
C LYS A 131 13.43 36.58 -13.99
N PRO A 132 12.59 36.78 -12.96
CA PRO A 132 12.83 36.17 -11.65
C PRO A 132 12.75 34.65 -11.75
N THR A 133 13.63 33.97 -11.02
CA THR A 133 13.64 32.51 -10.91
C THR A 133 12.94 32.11 -9.61
N LEU A 134 12.00 31.18 -9.70
CA LEU A 134 11.42 30.54 -8.54
C LEU A 134 12.31 29.36 -8.12
N ARG A 135 12.65 29.29 -6.84
CA ARG A 135 13.42 28.17 -6.27
C ARG A 135 12.52 27.39 -5.32
N VAL A 136 12.34 26.12 -5.60
CA VAL A 136 11.50 25.21 -4.81
C VAL A 136 12.40 24.15 -4.21
N LEU A 137 12.35 24.00 -2.89
CA LEU A 137 12.98 22.91 -2.18
C LEU A 137 12.09 21.67 -2.30
N HIS A 138 12.69 20.56 -2.72
CA HIS A 138 12.00 19.28 -2.82
C HIS A 138 12.75 18.24 -2.01
N LEU A 139 12.11 17.76 -0.94
CA LEU A 139 12.61 16.70 -0.07
C LEU A 139 11.68 15.50 -0.23
N SER A 140 12.24 14.31 -0.33
CA SER A 140 11.50 13.05 -0.43
C SER A 140 12.29 11.96 0.29
N ASP A 141 11.59 10.90 0.71
CA ASP A 141 12.19 9.66 1.20
C ASP A 141 13.20 9.89 2.36
N LEU A 142 12.85 10.79 3.28
CA LEU A 142 13.74 11.14 4.41
C LEU A 142 14.06 9.96 5.32
N HIS A 143 13.15 8.98 5.40
CA HIS A 143 13.32 7.71 6.11
C HIS A 143 14.08 7.86 7.44
N VAL A 144 13.43 8.53 8.40
CA VAL A 144 14.05 8.85 9.69
C VAL A 144 13.80 7.73 10.68
N ASP A 145 14.89 7.19 11.20
CA ASP A 145 14.89 6.17 12.22
C ASP A 145 15.20 6.78 13.59
N ASN A 146 14.20 6.74 14.47
CA ASN A 146 14.33 7.18 15.86
C ASN A 146 15.08 6.16 16.73
N ASP A 147 15.20 4.91 16.26
CA ASP A 147 15.88 3.81 16.95
C ASP A 147 17.31 3.60 16.44
N TYR A 148 17.83 4.49 15.57
CA TYR A 148 19.18 4.37 15.03
C TYR A 148 20.24 4.42 16.14
N ILE A 149 21.10 3.40 16.20
CA ILE A 149 22.19 3.32 17.19
C ILE A 149 23.54 3.33 16.50
N ILE A 150 24.40 4.25 16.94
CA ILE A 150 25.79 4.30 16.48
C ILE A 150 26.54 3.05 16.95
N GLY A 151 27.21 2.38 16.02
CA GLY A 151 28.03 1.21 16.28
C GLY A 151 27.29 -0.13 16.32
N SER A 152 25.96 -0.16 16.19
CA SER A 152 25.21 -1.40 16.01
C SER A 152 25.52 -2.05 14.65
N GLU A 153 25.07 -3.29 14.43
CA GLU A 153 25.29 -3.96 13.15
C GLU A 153 24.51 -3.26 12.02
N ALA A 154 25.20 -2.97 10.91
CA ALA A 154 24.62 -2.38 9.71
C ALA A 154 24.39 -3.41 8.59
N LYS A 155 24.91 -4.63 8.74
CA LYS A 155 24.71 -5.76 7.84
C LYS A 155 24.12 -6.95 8.59
N CYS A 156 22.88 -6.77 9.03
CA CYS A 156 22.08 -7.78 9.71
C CYS A 156 21.33 -8.67 8.69
N ALA A 157 20.55 -9.64 9.18
CA ALA A 157 19.71 -10.51 8.35
C ALA A 157 18.26 -10.02 8.24
N GLU A 158 17.97 -8.86 8.83
CA GLU A 158 16.64 -8.25 8.88
C GLU A 158 16.48 -7.20 7.77
N PRO A 159 15.24 -6.81 7.42
CA PRO A 159 14.99 -5.79 6.40
C PRO A 159 15.45 -4.39 6.80
N LEU A 160 15.71 -4.14 8.10
CA LEU A 160 16.19 -2.85 8.59
C LEU A 160 17.14 -3.02 9.79
N CYS A 161 18.40 -2.69 9.57
CA CYS A 161 19.51 -2.76 10.50
C CYS A 161 19.78 -1.40 11.18
N CYS A 162 20.96 -1.25 11.80
CA CYS A 162 21.39 -0.06 12.54
C CYS A 162 20.53 0.26 13.78
N ARG A 163 19.84 -0.74 14.33
CA ARG A 163 18.92 -0.63 15.48
C ARG A 163 19.37 -1.48 16.66
N PRO A 164 18.82 -1.24 17.87
CA PRO A 164 19.03 -2.13 19.00
C PRO A 164 18.48 -3.53 18.68
N PRO A 165 19.11 -4.58 19.24
CA PRO A 165 18.61 -5.92 19.04
C PRO A 165 17.24 -6.09 19.69
N LYS A 166 16.29 -6.66 18.94
CA LYS A 166 14.88 -6.81 19.33
C LYS A 166 14.59 -8.12 20.05
N ASP A 167 15.44 -9.14 19.89
CA ASP A 167 15.31 -10.40 20.62
C ASP A 167 16.63 -10.88 21.26
N THR A 168 16.52 -11.95 22.06
CA THR A 168 17.68 -12.51 22.77
C THR A 168 18.71 -13.09 21.81
N ASN A 169 18.28 -13.73 20.72
CA ASN A 169 19.19 -14.35 19.76
C ASN A 169 20.00 -13.27 19.04
N GLU A 170 19.34 -12.20 18.61
CA GLU A 170 19.96 -11.04 18.01
C GLU A 170 20.91 -10.34 19.00
N ALA A 171 20.50 -10.19 20.26
CA ALA A 171 21.34 -9.63 21.32
C ALA A 171 22.58 -10.49 21.62
N PHE A 172 22.51 -11.82 21.44
CA PHE A 172 23.66 -12.71 21.56
C PHE A 172 24.59 -12.64 20.34
N VAL A 173 24.05 -12.46 19.13
CA VAL A 173 24.81 -12.31 17.88
C VAL A 173 25.52 -10.95 17.83
N GLN A 174 24.82 -9.85 18.11
CA GLN A 174 25.39 -8.50 18.13
C GLN A 174 26.52 -8.34 19.17
N LYS A 175 26.48 -9.08 20.29
CA LYS A 175 27.53 -9.02 21.33
C LYS A 175 28.84 -9.70 20.93
N LYS A 176 28.84 -10.60 19.94
CA LYS A 176 30.03 -11.38 19.57
C LYS A 176 30.73 -10.90 18.31
N ASP A 177 29.99 -10.49 17.27
CA ASP A 177 30.57 -10.26 15.95
C ASP A 177 29.84 -9.14 15.18
N ILE A 178 30.11 -7.87 15.53
CA ILE A 178 29.70 -6.73 14.67
C ILE A 178 30.66 -6.67 13.48
N ALA A 179 30.17 -7.04 12.30
CA ALA A 179 30.92 -7.05 11.05
C ALA A 179 31.03 -5.63 10.46
N VAL A 180 29.93 -4.87 10.45
CA VAL A 180 29.90 -3.50 9.94
C VAL A 180 29.23 -2.58 10.97
N PRO A 181 30.00 -1.77 11.71
CA PRO A 181 29.43 -0.86 12.70
C PRO A 181 28.70 0.31 12.02
N ALA A 182 27.51 0.63 12.53
CA ALA A 182 26.72 1.79 12.14
C ALA A 182 27.46 3.11 12.42
N GLY A 183 27.54 3.97 11.42
CA GLY A 183 28.24 5.24 11.46
C GLY A 183 27.44 6.32 12.15
N LYS A 184 28.11 7.39 12.58
CA LYS A 184 27.41 8.51 13.23
C LYS A 184 26.37 9.15 12.30
N TRP A 185 26.66 9.35 11.02
CA TRP A 185 25.80 10.11 10.10
C TRP A 185 25.02 9.19 9.13
N GLY A 186 24.77 7.95 9.54
CA GLY A 186 24.25 6.90 8.66
C GLY A 186 25.35 5.96 8.17
N THR A 187 24.91 4.85 7.59
CA THR A 187 25.75 3.82 6.99
C THR A 187 25.15 3.38 5.66
N VAL A 188 26.00 3.08 4.68
CA VAL A 188 25.57 2.44 3.44
C VAL A 188 25.23 0.98 3.74
N GLY A 189 23.95 0.65 3.75
CA GLY A 189 23.40 -0.67 4.06
C GLY A 189 21.88 -0.59 4.16
N ASP A 190 21.26 -1.64 4.69
CA ASP A 190 19.81 -1.69 4.96
C ASP A 190 19.52 -0.90 6.25
N CYS A 191 19.81 0.40 6.25
CA CYS A 191 19.64 1.29 7.39
C CYS A 191 18.96 2.59 6.97
N ASP A 192 18.05 3.06 7.82
CA ASP A 192 17.41 4.36 7.69
C ASP A 192 18.29 5.47 8.30
N ALA A 193 17.91 6.73 8.07
CA ALA A 193 18.67 7.89 8.48
C ALA A 193 18.47 8.21 9.97
N PRO A 194 19.55 8.46 10.75
CA PRO A 194 19.38 8.92 12.11
C PRO A 194 18.75 10.33 12.16
N TYR A 195 17.91 10.58 13.16
CA TYR A 195 17.24 11.87 13.33
C TYR A 195 18.16 13.10 13.26
N TRP A 196 19.36 13.01 13.84
CA TRP A 196 20.30 14.14 13.84
C TRP A 196 20.89 14.44 12.45
N LEU A 197 20.91 13.48 11.51
CA LEU A 197 21.27 13.76 10.12
C LEU A 197 20.22 14.67 9.46
N LEU A 198 18.93 14.38 9.68
CA LEU A 198 17.86 15.24 9.21
C LEU A 198 17.98 16.64 9.81
N GLU A 199 18.24 16.72 11.12
CA GLU A 199 18.39 18.02 11.79
C GLU A 199 19.56 18.84 11.19
N ASP A 200 20.71 18.21 10.94
CA ASP A 200 21.88 18.85 10.34
C ASP A 200 21.62 19.29 8.90
N MET A 201 21.00 18.44 8.08
CA MET A 201 20.55 18.78 6.73
C MET A 201 19.63 20.00 6.73
N MET A 202 18.64 20.04 7.63
CA MET A 202 17.70 21.16 7.72
C MET A 202 18.39 22.45 8.19
N LYS A 203 19.37 22.36 9.10
CA LYS A 203 20.19 23.51 9.52
C LYS A 203 21.04 24.03 8.36
N ASP A 204 21.65 23.16 7.58
CA ASP A 204 22.46 23.53 6.41
C ASP A 204 21.61 24.21 5.34
N ILE A 205 20.46 23.62 5.00
CA ILE A 205 19.47 24.21 4.09
C ILE A 205 19.08 25.60 4.58
N ALA A 206 18.71 25.73 5.86
CA ALA A 206 18.33 26.99 6.44
C ALA A 206 19.48 28.02 6.39
N ALA A 207 20.73 27.61 6.56
CA ALA A 207 21.90 28.51 6.56
C ALA A 207 22.28 28.97 5.14
N ASN A 208 22.32 28.04 4.18
CA ASN A 208 22.93 28.25 2.86
C ASN A 208 21.92 28.59 1.76
N HIS A 209 20.65 28.20 1.90
CA HIS A 209 19.63 28.33 0.88
C HIS A 209 18.55 29.36 1.25
N LYS A 210 18.97 30.60 1.50
CA LYS A 210 18.10 31.73 1.87
C LYS A 210 17.18 32.23 0.74
N ASP A 211 17.41 31.75 -0.47
CA ASP A 211 16.70 32.14 -1.70
C ASP A 211 15.63 31.12 -2.12
N VAL A 212 15.41 30.08 -1.32
CA VAL A 212 14.28 29.15 -1.46
C VAL A 212 12.98 29.91 -1.24
N SER A 213 12.07 29.78 -2.21
CA SER A 213 10.77 30.46 -2.19
C SER A 213 9.67 29.59 -1.59
N PHE A 214 9.79 28.27 -1.70
CA PHE A 214 8.84 27.25 -1.21
C PHE A 214 9.60 25.99 -0.80
#